data_AF-A0A838I4U1-F1
#
_entry.id   AF-A0A838I4U1-F1
#
_cell.length_a   1.000
_cell.length_b   1.000
_cell.length_c   1.000
_cell.angle_alpha   90.00
_cell.angle_beta   90.00
_cell.angle_gamma   90.00
#
_symmetry.space_group_name_H-M   'P 1'
#
loop_
_entity.id
_entity.type
_entity.pdbx_description
1 polymer ?
#
loop_
_entity_poly.entity_id
_entity_poly.type
_entity_poly.pdbx_seq_one_letter_code
_entity_poly.pdbx_strand_id
1 'polypeptide(L)' 'EIAGALDRLPERERLVLQCRYLLELSEAETAVVVGCASGTVKSRTSRALTRLRRELGPEVENA' A
#
# COMPACT_ATOMS: atom_id res chain seq x y z
N GLU A 1 7.19 14.32 3.25
CA GLU A 1 7.95 13.06 3.12
C GLU A 1 7.02 11.85 3.02
N ILE A 2 7.47 10.74 2.41
CA ILE A 2 6.66 9.53 2.14
C ILE A 2 6.12 8.89 3.43
N ALA A 3 6.90 8.87 4.51
CA ALA A 3 6.49 8.31 5.80
C ALA A 3 5.20 8.96 6.32
N GLY A 4 5.12 10.29 6.35
CA GLY A 4 3.93 11.00 6.80
C GLY A 4 2.71 10.78 5.88
N ALA A 5 2.90 10.50 4.59
CA ALA A 5 1.81 10.16 3.68
C ALA A 5 1.28 8.74 3.91
N LEU A 6 2.16 7.78 4.23
CA LEU A 6 1.77 6.42 4.62
C LEU A 6 0.94 6.43 5.91
N ASP A 7 1.27 7.29 6.88
CA ASP A 7 0.52 7.39 8.14
C ASP A 7 -0.93 7.84 7.95
N ARG A 8 -1.21 8.65 6.90
CA ARG A 8 -2.56 9.10 6.54
C ARG A 8 -3.41 8.05 5.82
N LEU A 9 -2.81 6.95 5.37
CA LEU A 9 -3.57 5.85 4.78
C LEU A 9 -4.36 5.09 5.85
N PRO A 10 -5.51 4.48 5.49
CA PRO A 10 -6.16 3.49 6.32
C PRO A 10 -5.20 2.36 6.64
N GLU A 11 -5.29 1.82 7.85
CA GLU A 11 -4.37 0.81 8.36
C GLU A 11 -4.17 -0.37 7.39
N ARG A 12 -5.26 -0.91 6.83
CA ARG A 12 -5.20 -2.03 5.89
C ARG A 12 -4.53 -1.69 4.55
N GLU A 13 -4.62 -0.44 4.10
CA GLU A 13 -3.95 0.04 2.88
C GLU A 13 -2.47 0.28 3.15
N ARG A 14 -2.13 0.85 4.30
CA ARG A 14 -0.74 0.99 4.74
C ARG A 14 -0.09 -0.38 4.91
N LEU A 15 -0.77 -1.33 5.53
CA LEU A 15 -0.25 -2.67 5.79
C LEU A 15 0.04 -3.43 4.50
N VAL A 16 -0.86 -3.37 3.49
CA VAL A 16 -0.61 -4.04 2.21
C VAL A 16 0.63 -3.46 1.50
N LEU A 17 0.88 -2.15 1.62
CA LEU A 17 2.07 -1.52 1.04
C LEU A 17 3.35 -1.90 1.79
N GLN A 18 3.31 -1.93 3.13
CA GLN A 18 4.44 -2.39 3.93
C GLN A 18 4.83 -3.82 3.57
N CYS A 19 3.85 -4.73 3.53
CA CYS A 19 4.09 -6.13 3.14
C CYS A 19 4.71 -6.25 1.74
N ARG A 20 4.16 -5.53 0.74
CA ARG A 20 4.59 -5.69 -0.66
C ARG A 20 5.87 -4.96 -1.02
N TYR A 21 6.19 -3.83 -0.37
CA TYR A 21 7.29 -2.95 -0.79
C TYR A 21 8.40 -2.78 0.26
N LEU A 22 8.11 -2.94 1.55
CA LEU A 22 9.13 -2.82 2.60
C LEU A 22 9.62 -4.18 3.08
N LEU A 23 8.70 -5.14 3.18
CA LEU A 23 8.99 -6.51 3.61
C LEU A 23 9.14 -7.50 2.45
N GLU A 24 8.92 -7.04 1.22
CA GLU A 24 9.02 -7.81 -0.04
C GLU A 24 8.25 -9.15 -0.05
N LEU A 25 7.21 -9.27 0.79
CA LEU A 25 6.37 -10.47 0.89
C LEU A 25 5.57 -10.65 -0.39
N SER A 26 5.43 -11.88 -0.88
CA SER A 26 4.55 -12.23 -2.02
C SER A 26 3.09 -11.84 -1.78
N GLU A 27 2.25 -11.91 -2.84
CA GLU A 27 0.81 -11.69 -2.68
C GLU A 27 0.16 -12.72 -1.73
N ALA A 28 0.62 -13.98 -1.76
CA ALA A 28 0.11 -15.03 -0.88
C ALA A 28 0.48 -14.77 0.59
N GLU A 29 1.73 -14.43 0.88
CA GLU A 29 2.18 -14.10 2.24
C GLU A 29 1.50 -12.83 2.76
N THR A 30 1.38 -11.81 1.90
CA THR A 30 0.64 -10.58 2.23
C THR A 30 -0.82 -10.88 2.57
N ALA A 31 -1.47 -11.80 1.86
CA ALA A 31 -2.85 -12.17 2.10
C ALA A 31 -3.05 -12.77 3.50
N VAL A 32 -2.09 -13.59 3.96
CA VAL A 32 -2.07 -14.16 5.31
C VAL A 32 -1.94 -13.06 6.36
N VAL A 33 -0.96 -12.16 6.21
CA VAL A 33 -0.71 -11.07 7.17
C VAL A 33 -1.89 -10.09 7.26
N VAL A 34 -2.45 -9.73 6.11
CA VAL A 34 -3.53 -8.74 6.01
C VAL A 34 -4.90 -9.35 6.34
N GLY A 35 -5.02 -10.69 6.37
CA GLY A 35 -6.29 -11.39 6.59
C GLY A 35 -7.30 -11.18 5.46
N CYS A 36 -6.87 -11.39 4.20
CA CYS A 36 -7.76 -11.33 3.04
C CYS A 36 -7.48 -12.46 2.04
N ALA A 37 -8.35 -12.62 1.04
CA ALA A 37 -8.09 -13.53 -0.08
C ALA A 37 -6.88 -13.05 -0.91
N SER A 38 -6.07 -13.98 -1.43
CA SER A 38 -4.89 -13.67 -2.24
C SER A 38 -5.23 -12.79 -3.45
N GLY A 39 -6.32 -13.09 -4.18
CA GLY A 39 -6.79 -12.27 -5.29
C GLY A 39 -7.22 -10.83 -4.91
N THR A 40 -7.43 -10.55 -3.62
CA THR A 40 -7.74 -9.19 -3.14
C THR A 40 -6.49 -8.33 -3.04
N VAL A 41 -5.31 -8.92 -2.80
CA VAL A 41 -4.07 -8.20 -2.52
C VAL A 41 -3.74 -7.22 -3.64
N LYS A 42 -3.70 -7.67 -4.90
CA LYS A 42 -3.44 -6.81 -6.06
C LYS A 42 -4.37 -5.59 -6.12
N SER A 43 -5.68 -5.80 -5.97
CA SER A 43 -6.68 -4.72 -6.01
C SER A 43 -6.55 -3.74 -4.84
N ARG A 44 -6.11 -4.24 -3.66
CA ARG A 44 -5.92 -3.42 -2.47
C ARG A 44 -4.62 -2.61 -2.58
N THR A 45 -3.55 -3.21 -3.07
CA THR A 45 -2.28 -2.53 -3.38
C THR A 45 -2.51 -1.41 -4.38
N SER A 46 -3.24 -1.67 -5.48
CA SER A 46 -3.57 -0.63 -6.47
C SER A 46 -4.32 0.54 -5.84
N ARG A 47 -5.35 0.28 -5.03
CA ARG A 47 -6.11 1.32 -4.32
C ARG A 47 -5.24 2.10 -3.35
N ALA A 48 -4.42 1.41 -2.55
CA ALA A 48 -3.52 2.01 -1.59
C ALA A 48 -2.47 2.92 -2.26
N LEU A 49 -1.89 2.51 -3.40
CA LEU A 49 -0.96 3.34 -4.18
C LEU A 49 -1.64 4.57 -4.75
N THR A 50 -2.86 4.44 -5.28
CA THR A 50 -3.63 5.58 -5.78
C THR A 50 -3.90 6.58 -4.66
N ARG A 51 -4.25 6.11 -3.46
CA ARG A 51 -4.45 6.98 -2.30
C ARG A 51 -3.14 7.61 -1.83
N LEU A 52 -2.06 6.85 -1.76
CA LEU A 52 -0.74 7.35 -1.37
C LEU A 52 -0.28 8.51 -2.26
N ARG A 53 -0.48 8.39 -3.59
CA ARG A 53 -0.18 9.48 -4.53
C ARG A 53 -0.99 10.75 -4.22
N ARG A 54 -2.28 10.60 -3.88
CA ARG A 54 -3.12 11.75 -3.47
C ARG A 54 -2.62 12.39 -2.17
N GLU A 55 -2.19 11.59 -1.20
CA GLU A 55 -1.64 12.08 0.06
C GLU A 55 -0.29 12.80 -0.11
N LEU A 56 0.47 12.46 -1.15
CA LEU A 56 1.75 13.10 -1.48
C LEU A 56 1.56 14.44 -2.23
N GLY A 57 0.42 14.64 -2.88
CA GLY A 57 0.14 15.87 -3.63
C GLY A 57 0.82 15.92 -5.02
N PRO A 58 0.60 16.98 -5.79
CA PRO A 58 0.97 17.10 -7.21
C PRO A 58 2.48 17.17 -7.47
N GLU A 59 3.32 17.31 -6.44
CA GLU A 59 4.78 17.43 -6.60
C GLU A 59 5.48 16.10 -6.99
N VAL A 60 4.78 14.97 -6.88
CA VAL A 60 5.35 13.63 -7.12
C VAL A 60 5.08 13.10 -8.54
N GLU A 61 4.50 13.91 -9.42
CA GLU A 61 4.04 13.42 -10.74
C GLU A 61 5.15 13.31 -11.81
N ASN A 62 6.38 13.77 -11.54
CA ASN A 62 7.54 13.61 -12.44
C ASN A 62 8.89 13.60 -11.69
N ALA A 63 9.12 12.61 -10.82
CA ALA A 63 10.45 12.30 -10.31
C ALA A 63 10.95 10.97 -10.89
#